data_AF-A0A3C7W3U7-F1
#
_entry.id   AF-A0A3C7W3U7-F1
#
_cell.length_a   1.000
_cell.length_b   1.000
_cell.length_c   1.000
_cell.angle_alpha   90.00
_cell.angle_beta   90.00
_cell.angle_gamma   90.00
#
_symmetry.space_group_name_H-M   'P 1'
#
loop_
_entity.id
_entity.type
_entity.pdbx_description
1 polymer ?
#
loop_
_entity_poly.entity_id
_entity_poly.type
_entity_poly.pdbx_seq_one_letter_code
_entity_poly.pdbx_strand_id
1 'polypeptide(L)'
;REGGFPGADAIFSRKAAGPERRRVGLRVEGKRPVRDGQLLYAGSGEEVGVITSACYGPSAGGPIAMAYVAAAFGEVDTPLEAEARGKRLPVTVARMPFVPQRYYRG
;
A
#
# COMPACT_ATOMS: atom_id res chain seq x y z
N ARG A 1 16.42 12.25 19.14
CA ARG A 1 17.25 12.73 18.00
C ARG A 1 17.02 14.22 17.93
N GLU A 2 18.08 14.99 17.75
CA GLU A 2 17.96 16.44 17.55
C GLU A 2 17.17 16.72 16.26
N GLY A 3 16.32 17.75 16.29
CA GLY A 3 15.54 18.22 15.15
C GLY A 3 16.38 19.11 14.23
N GLY A 4 15.81 20.23 13.75
CA GLY A 4 16.56 21.24 12.99
C GLY A 4 16.33 21.24 11.48
N PHE A 5 15.38 20.46 10.98
CA PHE A 5 14.90 20.50 9.60
C PHE A 5 13.44 21.00 9.54
N PRO A 6 12.98 21.56 8.40
CA PRO A 6 11.60 22.00 8.25
C PRO A 6 10.59 20.88 8.58
N GLY A 7 9.68 21.13 9.52
CA GLY A 7 8.66 20.16 9.94
C GLY A 7 9.12 19.09 10.94
N ALA A 8 10.30 19.24 11.55
CA ALA A 8 10.84 18.28 12.53
C ALA A 8 9.84 17.96 13.67
N ASP A 9 9.25 18.98 14.28
CA ASP A 9 8.31 18.79 15.40
C ASP A 9 7.07 18.01 14.98
N ALA A 10 6.50 18.32 13.81
CA ALA A 10 5.35 17.61 13.27
C ALA A 10 5.66 16.14 12.94
N ILE A 11 6.83 15.86 12.36
CA ILE A 11 7.28 14.50 12.05
C ILE A 11 7.53 13.71 13.33
N PHE A 12 8.16 14.32 14.34
CA PHE A 12 8.42 13.66 15.62
C PHE A 12 7.13 13.39 16.39
N SER A 13 6.19 14.33 16.41
CA SER A 13 4.86 14.13 16.98
C SER A 13 4.14 12.96 16.32
N ARG A 14 4.10 12.91 14.97
CA ARG A 14 3.48 11.79 14.24
C ARG A 14 4.21 10.47 14.44
N LYS A 15 5.53 10.50 14.59
CA LYS A 15 6.32 9.30 14.89
C LYS A 15 5.98 8.75 16.28
N ALA A 16 5.76 9.62 17.27
CA ALA A 16 5.39 9.22 18.62
C ALA A 16 3.94 8.72 18.70
N ALA A 17 2.99 9.41 18.05
CA ALA A 17 1.58 9.04 18.06
C ALA A 17 1.24 7.84 17.13
N GLY A 18 2.05 7.62 16.10
CA GLY A 18 1.74 6.71 15.00
C GLY A 18 0.97 7.40 13.87
N PRO A 19 1.09 6.91 12.63
CA PRO A 19 0.41 7.53 11.49
C PRO A 19 -1.06 7.09 11.42
N GLU A 20 -1.94 7.99 10.98
CA GLU A 20 -3.35 7.67 10.68
C GLU A 20 -3.50 6.77 9.44
N ARG A 21 -2.58 6.94 8.47
CA ARG A 21 -2.55 6.18 7.22
C ARG A 21 -1.14 5.69 6.92
N ARG A 22 -1.03 4.50 6.35
CA ARG A 22 0.26 3.87 5.97
C ARG A 22 0.30 3.64 4.47
N ARG A 23 1.49 3.86 3.88
CA ARG A 23 1.77 3.45 2.50
C ARG A 23 2.12 1.97 2.48
N VAL A 24 1.40 1.20 1.67
CA VAL A 24 1.58 -0.24 1.54
C VAL A 24 1.82 -0.66 0.09
N GLY A 25 2.36 -1.87 -0.08
CA GLY A 25 2.32 -2.57 -1.35
C GLY A 25 1.12 -3.50 -1.39
N LEU A 26 0.60 -3.78 -2.59
CA LEU A 26 -0.53 -4.68 -2.81
C LEU A 26 -0.17 -5.70 -3.88
N ARG A 27 -0.55 -6.96 -3.65
CA ARG A 27 -0.63 -8.00 -4.67
C ARG A 27 -2.08 -8.12 -5.11
N VAL A 28 -2.33 -8.05 -6.41
CA VAL A 28 -3.68 -8.25 -6.96
C VAL A 28 -3.86 -9.73 -7.26
N GLU A 29 -4.94 -10.32 -6.79
CA GLU A 29 -5.25 -11.70 -7.13
C GLU A 29 -5.77 -11.82 -8.57
N GLY A 30 -5.29 -12.82 -9.29
CA GLY A 30 -5.64 -13.04 -10.68
C GLY A 30 -4.97 -12.09 -11.68
N LYS A 31 -5.59 -11.93 -12.86
CA LYS A 31 -4.98 -11.24 -14.02
C LYS A 31 -5.57 -9.85 -14.29
N ARG A 32 -6.63 -9.45 -13.59
CA ARG A 32 -7.30 -8.17 -13.87
C ARG A 32 -6.43 -7.03 -13.29
N PRO A 33 -6.11 -6.00 -14.08
CA PRO A 33 -5.31 -4.89 -13.59
C PRO A 33 -6.13 -3.96 -12.69
N VAL A 34 -5.48 -3.47 -11.65
CA VAL A 34 -5.93 -2.28 -10.90
C VAL A 34 -5.22 -1.03 -11.46
N ARG A 35 -5.73 0.14 -11.09
CA ARG A 35 -5.26 1.47 -11.53
C ARG A 35 -5.17 2.41 -10.33
N ASP A 36 -4.37 3.45 -10.47
CA ASP A 36 -4.37 4.59 -9.56
C ASP A 36 -5.76 5.24 -9.46
N GLY A 37 -6.06 5.82 -8.30
CA GLY A 37 -7.34 6.43 -7.96
C GLY A 37 -8.43 5.44 -7.53
N GLN A 38 -8.21 4.12 -7.68
CA GLN A 38 -9.18 3.12 -7.26
C GLN A 38 -9.22 2.99 -5.73
N LEU A 39 -10.44 2.98 -5.18
CA LEU A 39 -10.70 2.85 -3.76
C LEU A 39 -10.50 1.41 -3.28
N LEU A 40 -10.06 1.29 -2.03
CA LEU A 40 -9.84 0.03 -1.33
C LEU A 40 -10.87 -0.13 -0.23
N TYR A 41 -11.35 -1.36 -0.08
CA TYR A 41 -12.38 -1.71 0.88
C TYR A 41 -11.97 -2.91 1.73
N ALA A 42 -12.52 -2.98 2.94
CA ALA A 42 -12.34 -4.11 3.85
C ALA A 42 -13.70 -4.64 4.32
N GLY A 43 -13.73 -5.94 4.68
CA GLY A 43 -14.89 -6.58 5.31
C GLY A 43 -16.20 -6.37 4.55
N SER A 44 -17.19 -5.79 5.21
CA SER A 44 -18.55 -5.54 4.67
C SER A 44 -18.65 -4.33 3.73
N GLY A 45 -17.52 -3.75 3.29
CA GLY A 45 -17.50 -2.63 2.35
C GLY A 45 -17.14 -1.29 2.99
N GLU A 46 -16.39 -1.30 4.08
CA GLU A 46 -15.76 -0.08 4.62
C GLU A 46 -14.69 0.41 3.63
N GLU A 47 -14.73 1.67 3.22
CA GLU A 47 -13.64 2.28 2.45
C GLU A 47 -12.44 2.54 3.37
N VAL A 48 -11.30 1.94 3.06
CA VAL A 48 -10.11 1.97 3.93
C VAL A 48 -8.90 2.64 3.27
N GLY A 49 -8.98 2.99 2.00
CA GLY A 49 -7.85 3.61 1.32
C GLY A 49 -8.00 3.78 -0.18
N VAL A 50 -6.88 4.13 -0.83
CA VAL A 50 -6.83 4.40 -2.26
C VAL A 50 -5.51 3.95 -2.87
N ILE A 51 -5.58 3.35 -4.05
CA ILE A 51 -4.43 2.99 -4.87
C ILE A 51 -3.81 4.25 -5.46
N THR A 52 -2.51 4.43 -5.29
CA THR A 52 -1.76 5.58 -5.83
C THR A 52 -0.95 5.24 -7.08
N SER A 53 -0.60 3.96 -7.26
CA SER A 53 0.17 3.51 -8.44
C SER A 53 -0.09 2.03 -8.67
N ALA A 54 -0.18 1.60 -9.93
CA ALA A 54 -0.39 0.20 -10.26
C ALA A 54 0.26 -0.17 -11.59
N CYS A 55 0.80 -1.39 -11.68
CA CYS A 55 1.33 -1.93 -12.92
C CYS A 55 1.30 -3.46 -12.92
N TYR A 56 1.60 -4.07 -14.09
CA TYR A 56 2.00 -5.47 -14.13
C TYR A 56 3.51 -5.53 -13.91
N GLY A 57 3.97 -6.25 -12.89
CA GLY A 57 5.40 -6.43 -12.61
C GLY A 57 5.90 -7.74 -13.21
N PRO A 58 6.61 -7.77 -14.35
CA PRO A 58 7.04 -9.01 -14.99
C PRO A 58 7.94 -9.84 -14.07
N SER A 59 8.91 -9.19 -13.42
CA SER A 59 9.80 -9.83 -12.44
C SER A 59 9.09 -10.23 -11.14
N ALA A 60 7.96 -9.59 -10.83
CA ALA A 60 7.13 -9.93 -9.68
C ALA A 60 6.13 -11.05 -10.01
N GLY A 61 6.00 -11.46 -11.28
CA GLY A 61 5.12 -12.53 -11.74
C GLY A 61 3.62 -12.18 -11.75
N GLY A 62 3.24 -10.91 -11.64
CA GLY A 62 1.83 -10.53 -11.57
C GLY A 62 1.56 -9.04 -11.37
N PRO A 63 0.28 -8.63 -11.26
CA PRO A 63 -0.08 -7.25 -11.01
C PRO A 63 0.25 -6.85 -9.57
N ILE A 64 0.85 -5.66 -9.44
CA ILE A 64 1.27 -5.06 -8.18
C ILE A 64 0.79 -3.61 -8.13
N ALA A 65 0.55 -3.12 -6.92
CA ALA A 65 0.15 -1.74 -6.70
C ALA A 65 0.71 -1.17 -5.40
N MET A 66 0.70 0.15 -5.28
CA MET A 66 0.92 0.86 -4.03
C MET A 66 -0.32 1.64 -3.66
N ALA A 67 -0.57 1.78 -2.37
CA ALA A 67 -1.73 2.47 -1.83
C ALA A 67 -1.43 3.16 -0.51
N TYR A 68 -2.25 4.14 -0.16
CA TYR A 68 -2.41 4.55 1.23
C TYR A 68 -3.67 3.92 1.80
N VAL A 69 -3.54 3.30 2.97
CA VAL A 69 -4.66 2.70 3.72
C VAL A 69 -4.68 3.26 5.14
N ALA A 70 -5.83 3.24 5.80
CA ALA A 70 -5.92 3.47 7.24
C ALA A 70 -4.98 2.52 7.98
N ALA A 71 -4.28 3.01 9.00
CA ALA A 71 -3.15 2.30 9.59
C ALA A 71 -3.49 0.91 10.15
N ALA A 72 -4.75 0.71 10.58
CA ALA A 72 -5.26 -0.58 11.06
C ALA A 72 -5.27 -1.68 9.98
N PHE A 73 -5.29 -1.32 8.70
CA PHE A 73 -5.29 -2.24 7.56
C PHE A 73 -3.94 -2.33 6.86
N GLY A 74 -2.89 -1.79 7.48
CA GLY A 74 -1.56 -1.68 6.87
C GLY A 74 -0.64 -2.88 7.08
N GLU A 75 -1.07 -3.90 7.83
CA GLU A 75 -0.25 -5.07 8.15
C GLU A 75 -0.13 -6.01 6.95
N VAL A 76 1.02 -6.66 6.80
CA VAL A 76 1.27 -7.63 5.72
C VAL A 76 0.27 -8.78 5.82
N ASP A 77 -0.14 -9.30 4.67
CA ASP A 77 -1.14 -10.35 4.50
C ASP A 77 -2.58 -9.94 4.84
N THR A 78 -2.84 -8.65 5.13
CA THR A 78 -4.21 -8.13 5.29
C THR A 78 -4.97 -8.23 3.96
N PRO A 79 -6.13 -8.92 3.90
CA PRO A 79 -6.96 -8.99 2.72
C PRO A 79 -7.80 -7.72 2.56
N LEU A 80 -7.87 -7.21 1.34
CA LEU A 80 -8.62 -6.02 0.94
C LEU A 80 -9.28 -6.24 -0.42
N GLU A 81 -10.13 -5.31 -0.83
CA GLU A 81 -10.78 -5.33 -2.14
C GLU A 81 -10.60 -4.00 -2.87
N ALA A 82 -10.07 -4.03 -4.10
CA ALA A 82 -9.98 -2.85 -4.95
C ALA A 82 -11.25 -2.70 -5.82
N GLU A 83 -11.78 -1.48 -5.92
CA GLU A 83 -12.87 -1.18 -6.85
C GLU A 83 -12.36 -0.95 -8.26
N ALA A 84 -12.66 -1.87 -9.17
CA ALA A 84 -12.32 -1.73 -10.58
C ALA A 84 -13.56 -1.94 -11.45
N ARG A 85 -13.99 -0.85 -12.09
CA ARG A 85 -15.12 -0.85 -13.05
C ARG A 85 -16.41 -1.44 -12.45
N GLY A 86 -16.76 -1.01 -11.24
CA GLY A 86 -17.96 -1.47 -10.52
C GLY A 86 -17.87 -2.90 -9.97
N LYS A 87 -16.67 -3.49 -9.92
CA LYS A 87 -16.43 -4.82 -9.32
C LYS A 87 -15.36 -4.73 -8.25
N ARG A 88 -15.55 -5.47 -7.15
CA ARG A 88 -14.53 -5.70 -6.12
C ARG A 88 -13.55 -6.75 -6.62
N LEU A 89 -12.26 -6.44 -6.60
CA LEU A 89 -11.16 -7.35 -6.93
C LEU A 89 -10.35 -7.63 -5.66
N PRO A 90 -10.12 -8.90 -5.28
CA PRO A 90 -9.33 -9.21 -4.10
C PRO A 90 -7.88 -8.78 -4.30
N VAL A 91 -7.34 -8.09 -3.29
CA VAL A 91 -5.95 -7.69 -3.20
C VAL A 91 -5.44 -7.94 -1.78
N THR A 92 -4.14 -8.19 -1.64
CA THR A 92 -3.55 -8.48 -0.33
C THR A 92 -2.40 -7.53 -0.07
N VAL A 93 -2.34 -6.98 1.14
CA VAL A 93 -1.21 -6.16 1.57
C VAL A 93 0.06 -6.99 1.55
N ALA A 94 1.06 -6.50 0.82
CA ALA A 94 2.29 -7.23 0.56
C ALA A 94 3.51 -6.44 1.00
N ARG A 95 4.51 -7.17 1.46
CA ARG A 95 5.82 -6.61 1.79
C ARG A 95 6.47 -6.00 0.54
N MET A 96 7.02 -4.80 0.71
CA MET A 96 7.89 -4.17 -0.29
C MET A 96 9.37 -4.30 0.12
N PRO A 97 10.30 -4.40 -0.85
CA PRO A 97 10.06 -4.38 -2.30
C PRO A 97 9.45 -5.70 -2.80
N PHE A 98 8.67 -5.64 -3.89
CA PHE A 98 8.00 -6.82 -4.47
C PHE A 98 8.98 -7.84 -5.08
N VAL A 99 10.19 -7.38 -5.43
CA VAL A 99 11.30 -8.18 -5.94
C VAL A 99 12.53 -7.80 -5.11
N PRO A 100 13.34 -8.77 -4.65
CA PRO A 100 14.54 -8.48 -3.85
C PRO A 100 15.50 -7.51 -4.56
N GLN A 101 15.96 -6.50 -3.84
CA GLN A 101 17.00 -5.59 -4.32
C GLN A 101 18.35 -6.32 -4.37
N ARG A 102 19.13 -6.08 -5.42
CA ARG A 102 20.48 -6.65 -5.61
C ARG A 102 21.55 -5.57 -5.49
N TYR A 103 21.49 -4.79 -4.41
CA TYR A 103 22.46 -3.72 -4.18
C TYR A 103 23.85 -4.31 -3.91
N TYR A 104 24.86 -3.76 -4.56
CA TYR A 104 26.25 -3.98 -4.19
C TYR A 104 26.52 -3.38 -2.80
N ARG A 105 27.29 -4.07 -1.95
CA ARG A 105 27.51 -3.68 -0.55
C ARG A 105 28.98 -3.64 -0.12
N GLY A 106 29.92 -3.72 -1.06
CA GLY A 106 31.33 -3.98 -0.77
C GLY A 106 31.71 -5.41 -1.13
#